data_AF-A0A2D8G3E9-F1
#
_entry.id   AF-A0A2D8G3E9-F1
#
_cell.length_a   1.000
_cell.length_b   1.000
_cell.length_c   1.000
_cell.angle_alpha   90.00
_cell.angle_beta   90.00
_cell.angle_gamma   90.00
#
_symmetry.space_group_name_H-M   'P 1'
#
loop_
_entity.id
_entity.type
_entity.pdbx_description
1 polymer ?
#
loop_
_entity_poly.entity_id
_entity_poly.type
_entity_poly.pdbx_seq_one_letter_code
_entity_poly.pdbx_strand_id
1 'polypeptide(L)'
;MTGDHLDYGVIVGGSEAGDIGVEHGDILIEFAEAILGVDDERMEAARKAIAEKMGASALVDSAAVAALFNGIDRIADATGAPLEQSKADATVNLRAETGINEFSARKEALNAAQKNLTAG
;
A
#
# COMPACT_ATOMS: atom_id res chain seq x y z
N MET A 1 1.86 15.68 -15.76
CA MET A 1 0.92 15.51 -14.65
C MET A 1 0.47 16.89 -14.22
N THR A 2 -0.78 17.23 -14.49
CA THR A 2 -1.43 18.41 -13.90
C THR A 2 -1.45 18.21 -12.39
N GLY A 3 -1.00 19.22 -11.64
CA GLY A 3 -0.84 19.20 -10.20
C GLY A 3 -2.16 19.35 -9.47
N ASP A 4 -3.09 18.41 -9.69
CA ASP A 4 -4.23 18.27 -8.80
C ASP A 4 -3.72 17.65 -7.48
N HIS A 5 -4.08 18.29 -6.38
CA HIS A 5 -3.71 17.82 -5.04
C HIS A 5 -4.48 16.52 -4.78
N LEU A 6 -3.82 15.38 -4.99
CA LEU A 6 -4.35 14.09 -4.59
C LEU A 6 -4.40 14.03 -3.06
N ASP A 7 -5.51 13.57 -2.50
CA ASP A 7 -5.64 13.32 -1.07
C ASP A 7 -5.04 11.94 -0.75
N TYR A 8 -3.81 11.95 -0.22
CA TYR A 8 -3.11 10.72 0.16
C TYR A 8 -3.60 10.13 1.49
N GLY A 9 -4.41 10.86 2.26
CA GLY A 9 -5.01 10.36 3.50
C GLY A 9 -5.95 9.19 3.26
N VAL A 10 -6.58 9.14 2.08
CA VAL A 10 -7.47 8.06 1.68
C VAL A 10 -6.75 6.72 1.54
N ILE A 11 -5.46 6.72 1.17
CA ILE A 11 -4.65 5.50 1.10
C ILE A 11 -4.48 4.87 2.48
N VAL A 12 -4.43 5.68 3.54
CA VAL A 12 -4.29 5.21 4.92
C VAL A 12 -5.63 4.83 5.54
N GLY A 13 -6.71 5.54 5.17
CA GLY A 13 -8.05 5.24 5.64
C GLY A 13 -8.78 4.17 4.82
N GLY A 14 -8.21 3.71 3.71
CA GLY A 14 -8.66 2.51 3.03
C GLY A 14 -10.01 2.65 2.34
N SER A 15 -10.74 1.54 2.24
CA SER A 15 -12.12 1.51 1.71
C SER A 15 -13.08 2.42 2.50
N GLU A 16 -12.77 2.74 3.75
CA GLU A 16 -13.57 3.62 4.61
C GLU A 16 -13.36 5.12 4.32
N ALA A 17 -12.29 5.49 3.61
CA ALA A 17 -11.93 6.89 3.39
C ALA A 17 -12.56 7.55 2.15
N GLY A 18 -13.28 6.78 1.33
CA GLY A 18 -14.13 7.31 0.25
C GLY A 18 -13.44 7.48 -1.11
N ASP A 19 -13.98 8.39 -1.93
CA ASP A 19 -13.56 8.59 -3.33
C ASP A 19 -12.32 9.49 -3.42
N ILE A 20 -11.29 8.99 -4.12
CA ILE A 20 -10.02 9.69 -4.40
C ILE A 20 -10.05 10.56 -5.66
N GLY A 21 -11.20 10.63 -6.36
CA GLY A 21 -11.33 11.34 -7.64
C GLY A 21 -10.69 10.61 -8.82
N VAL A 22 -10.34 9.33 -8.62
CA VAL A 22 -9.82 8.44 -9.67
C VAL A 22 -10.95 7.50 -10.08
N GLU A 23 -11.18 7.39 -11.38
CA GLU A 23 -12.16 6.45 -11.93
C GLU A 23 -11.88 5.02 -11.43
N HIS A 24 -12.89 4.40 -10.82
CA HIS A 24 -12.82 3.08 -10.18
C HIS A 24 -11.81 2.96 -9.01
N GLY A 25 -11.35 4.09 -8.45
CA GLY A 25 -10.38 4.11 -7.36
C GLY A 25 -10.88 3.36 -6.10
N ASP A 26 -12.17 3.47 -5.79
CA ASP A 26 -12.83 2.75 -4.71
C ASP A 26 -12.70 1.22 -4.84
N ILE A 27 -12.97 0.68 -6.03
CA ILE A 27 -12.89 -0.76 -6.32
C ILE A 27 -11.43 -1.23 -6.28
N LEU A 28 -10.50 -0.41 -6.75
CA LEU A 28 -9.06 -0.72 -6.72
C LEU A 28 -8.49 -0.71 -5.30
N ILE A 29 -8.92 0.24 -4.45
CA ILE A 29 -8.56 0.28 -3.03
C ILE A 29 -9.11 -0.95 -2.31
N GLU A 30 -10.38 -1.29 -2.51
CA GLU A 30 -11.00 -2.49 -1.91
C GLU A 30 -10.24 -3.77 -2.31
N PHE A 31 -9.87 -3.91 -3.58
CA PHE A 31 -9.07 -5.04 -4.04
C PHE A 31 -7.67 -5.09 -3.39
N ALA A 32 -7.00 -3.94 -3.27
CA ALA A 32 -5.70 -3.84 -2.63
C ALA A 32 -5.74 -4.21 -1.13
N GLU A 33 -6.84 -3.91 -0.45
CA GLU A 33 -7.04 -4.33 0.95
C GLU A 33 -7.39 -5.83 1.05
N ALA A 34 -8.34 -6.29 0.24
CA ALA A 34 -8.83 -7.65 0.29
C ALA A 34 -7.71 -8.68 0.01
N ILE A 35 -6.80 -8.37 -0.93
CA ILE A 35 -5.70 -9.28 -1.30
C ILE A 35 -4.62 -9.41 -0.22
N LEU A 36 -4.52 -8.45 0.70
CA LEU A 36 -3.58 -8.50 1.84
C LEU A 36 -4.16 -9.23 3.06
N GLY A 37 -5.47 -9.49 3.05
CA GLY A 37 -6.19 -10.18 4.11
C GLY A 37 -6.19 -11.70 4.00
N VAL A 38 -7.04 -12.33 4.79
CA VAL A 38 -7.27 -13.79 4.81
C VAL A 38 -8.72 -14.16 4.49
N ASP A 39 -9.51 -13.18 4.04
CA ASP A 39 -10.92 -13.35 3.70
C ASP A 39 -11.06 -13.64 2.20
N ASP A 40 -11.18 -14.93 1.88
CA ASP A 40 -11.31 -15.38 0.49
C ASP A 40 -12.60 -14.89 -0.17
N GLU A 41 -13.70 -14.75 0.58
CA GLU A 41 -14.98 -14.29 0.03
C GLU A 41 -14.91 -12.81 -0.35
N ARG A 42 -14.32 -11.98 0.52
CA ARG A 42 -14.04 -10.56 0.24
C ARG A 42 -13.12 -10.42 -0.98
N MET A 43 -12.08 -11.24 -1.05
CA MET A 43 -11.14 -11.23 -2.17
C MET A 43 -11.81 -11.61 -3.50
N GLU A 44 -12.67 -12.65 -3.53
CA GLU A 44 -13.41 -13.02 -4.73
C GLU A 44 -14.42 -11.94 -5.15
N ALA A 45 -15.11 -11.32 -4.19
CA ALA A 45 -16.01 -10.20 -4.47
C ALA A 45 -15.28 -9.02 -5.12
N ALA A 46 -14.10 -8.65 -4.60
CA ALA A 46 -13.29 -7.57 -5.16
C ALA A 46 -12.79 -7.89 -6.58
N ARG A 47 -12.32 -9.13 -6.84
CA ARG A 47 -11.93 -9.57 -8.19
C ARG A 47 -13.09 -9.45 -9.18
N LYS A 48 -14.28 -9.90 -8.77
CA LYS A 48 -15.48 -9.85 -9.59
C LYS A 48 -15.89 -8.40 -9.90
N ALA A 49 -15.81 -7.50 -8.92
CA ALA A 49 -16.11 -6.09 -9.11
C ALA A 49 -15.21 -5.45 -10.18
N ILE A 50 -13.89 -5.72 -10.14
CA ILE A 50 -12.97 -5.24 -11.18
C ILE A 50 -13.33 -5.83 -12.55
N ALA A 51 -13.52 -7.15 -12.64
CA ALA A 51 -13.83 -7.81 -13.90
C ALA A 51 -15.15 -7.29 -14.53
N GLU A 52 -16.16 -7.00 -13.73
CA GLU A 52 -17.46 -6.51 -14.20
C GLU A 52 -17.45 -5.03 -14.59
N LYS A 53 -16.68 -4.18 -13.87
CA LYS A 53 -16.67 -2.73 -14.08
C LYS A 53 -15.58 -2.27 -15.04
N MET A 54 -14.43 -2.93 -15.03
CA MET A 54 -13.22 -2.54 -15.77
C MET A 54 -12.80 -3.59 -16.80
N GLY A 55 -13.33 -4.81 -16.72
CA GLY A 55 -13.03 -5.90 -17.64
C GLY A 55 -11.92 -6.85 -17.17
N ALA A 56 -11.84 -8.01 -17.82
CA ALA A 56 -10.91 -9.08 -17.44
C ALA A 56 -9.43 -8.68 -17.56
N SER A 57 -9.06 -7.84 -18.55
CA SER A 57 -7.68 -7.34 -18.68
C SER A 57 -7.29 -6.49 -17.49
N ALA A 58 -8.17 -5.58 -17.06
CA ALA A 58 -7.93 -4.71 -15.92
C ALA A 58 -7.78 -5.49 -14.60
N LEU A 59 -8.51 -6.60 -14.44
CA LEU A 59 -8.30 -7.51 -13.30
C LEU A 59 -6.88 -8.10 -13.31
N VAL A 60 -6.42 -8.59 -14.45
CA VAL A 60 -5.06 -9.15 -14.59
C VAL A 60 -4.00 -8.09 -14.29
N ASP A 61 -4.16 -6.88 -14.86
CA ASP A 61 -3.20 -5.79 -14.67
C ASP A 61 -3.17 -5.33 -13.20
N SER A 62 -4.32 -5.20 -12.56
CA SER A 62 -4.42 -4.81 -11.13
C SER A 62 -3.76 -5.84 -10.22
N ALA A 63 -4.00 -7.13 -10.47
CA ALA A 63 -3.37 -8.22 -9.73
C ALA A 63 -1.85 -8.26 -9.94
N ALA A 64 -1.39 -8.01 -11.18
CA ALA A 64 0.03 -7.95 -11.49
C ALA A 64 0.73 -6.79 -10.76
N VAL A 65 0.12 -5.60 -10.72
CA VAL A 65 0.63 -4.45 -9.98
C VAL A 65 0.70 -4.75 -8.48
N ALA A 66 -0.37 -5.27 -7.88
CA ALA A 66 -0.40 -5.63 -6.46
C ALA A 66 0.70 -6.65 -6.11
N ALA A 67 0.84 -7.70 -6.92
CA ALA A 67 1.88 -8.71 -6.73
C ALA A 67 3.30 -8.14 -6.89
N LEU A 68 3.51 -7.23 -7.85
CA LEU A 68 4.81 -6.61 -8.10
C LEU A 68 5.27 -5.78 -6.91
N PHE A 69 4.43 -4.88 -6.38
CA PHE A 69 4.80 -4.04 -5.24
C PHE A 69 4.98 -4.87 -3.97
N ASN A 70 4.11 -5.87 -3.76
CA ASN A 70 4.28 -6.82 -2.68
C ASN A 70 5.62 -7.60 -2.75
N GLY A 71 6.13 -7.87 -3.96
CA GLY A 71 7.42 -8.54 -4.18
C GLY A 71 8.63 -7.60 -4.01
N ILE A 72 8.61 -6.46 -4.70
CA ILE A 72 9.73 -5.50 -4.71
C ILE A 72 9.99 -4.94 -3.32
N ASP A 73 8.95 -4.64 -2.54
CA ASP A 73 9.11 -4.09 -1.19
C ASP A 73 9.87 -5.06 -0.28
N ARG A 74 9.59 -6.37 -0.38
CA ARG A 74 10.32 -7.39 0.38
C ARG A 74 11.78 -7.49 -0.04
N ILE A 75 12.06 -7.36 -1.34
CA ILE A 75 13.44 -7.39 -1.85
C ILE A 75 14.20 -6.15 -1.33
N ALA A 76 13.57 -4.98 -1.37
CA ALA A 76 14.16 -3.75 -0.84
C ALA A 76 14.45 -3.88 0.66
N ASP A 77 13.49 -4.38 1.44
CA ASP A 77 13.63 -4.64 2.88
C ASP A 77 14.75 -5.66 3.18
N ALA A 78 14.82 -6.76 2.42
CA ALA A 78 15.80 -7.82 2.63
C ALA A 78 17.24 -7.38 2.27
N THR A 79 17.37 -6.46 1.31
CA THR A 79 18.68 -5.95 0.85
C THR A 79 19.14 -4.69 1.58
N GLY A 80 18.25 -4.05 2.34
CA GLY A 80 18.53 -2.78 3.00
C GLY A 80 18.71 -1.62 2.01
N ALA A 81 17.99 -1.66 0.88
CA ALA A 81 18.10 -0.64 -0.15
C ALA A 81 17.74 0.75 0.42
N PRO A 82 18.66 1.74 0.38
CA PRO A 82 18.40 3.04 0.97
C PRO A 82 17.46 3.88 0.10
N LEU A 83 16.66 4.74 0.75
CA LEU A 83 15.90 5.75 0.05
C LEU A 83 16.87 6.82 -0.50
N GLU A 84 16.82 7.07 -1.81
CA GLU A 84 17.60 8.14 -2.44
C GLU A 84 17.22 9.53 -1.89
N GLN A 85 18.20 10.41 -1.69
CA GLN A 85 17.98 11.73 -1.10
C GLN A 85 16.94 12.55 -1.87
N SER A 86 16.99 12.54 -3.20
CA SER A 86 16.02 13.25 -4.04
C SER A 86 14.57 12.78 -3.83
N LYS A 87 14.37 11.47 -3.60
CA LYS A 87 13.05 10.90 -3.28
C LYS A 87 12.66 11.22 -1.84
N ALA A 88 13.60 11.21 -0.91
CA ALA A 88 13.35 11.62 0.47
C ALA A 88 12.83 13.06 0.53
N ASP A 89 13.48 13.98 -0.19
CA ASP A 89 13.09 15.39 -0.25
C ASP A 89 11.73 15.59 -0.93
N ALA A 90 11.48 14.87 -2.03
CA ALA A 90 10.22 14.97 -2.78
C ALA A 90 9.00 14.39 -2.03
N THR A 91 9.22 13.51 -1.04
CA THR A 91 8.14 12.77 -0.35
C THR A 91 7.92 13.23 1.09
N VAL A 92 8.50 14.36 1.52
CA VAL A 92 8.36 14.86 2.91
C VAL A 92 6.89 15.01 3.31
N ASN A 93 6.09 15.73 2.51
CA ASN A 93 4.68 15.97 2.82
C ASN A 93 3.86 14.68 2.77
N LEU A 94 4.05 13.86 1.72
CA LEU A 94 3.40 12.55 1.59
C LEU A 94 3.62 11.69 2.84
N ARG A 95 4.86 11.60 3.33
CA ARG A 95 5.20 10.78 4.50
C ARG A 95 4.64 11.36 5.81
N ALA A 96 4.46 12.68 5.88
CA ALA A 96 3.82 13.34 7.02
C ALA A 96 2.30 13.12 7.02
N GLU A 97 1.65 13.32 5.87
CA GLU A 97 0.19 13.14 5.69
C GLU A 97 -0.25 11.70 5.93
N THR A 98 0.54 10.73 5.46
CA THR A 98 0.23 9.30 5.61
C THR A 98 0.67 8.70 6.95
N GLY A 99 1.47 9.43 7.74
CA GLY A 99 2.04 8.92 8.99
C GLY A 99 3.03 7.76 8.82
N ILE A 100 3.47 7.45 7.59
CA ILE A 100 4.29 6.25 7.31
C ILE A 100 5.63 6.24 8.07
N ASN A 101 6.17 7.41 8.43
CA ASN A 101 7.37 7.50 9.26
C ASN A 101 7.20 6.84 10.64
N GLU A 102 5.97 6.79 11.17
CA GLU A 102 5.69 6.13 12.45
C GLU A 102 5.84 4.61 12.37
N PHE A 103 5.57 4.00 11.21
CA PHE A 103 5.73 2.55 11.01
C PHE A 103 7.19 2.13 11.15
N SER A 104 8.12 2.89 10.55
CA SER A 104 9.56 2.62 10.68
C SER A 104 10.02 2.71 12.14
N ALA A 105 9.60 3.75 12.86
CA ALA A 105 9.93 3.90 14.28
C ALA A 105 9.40 2.74 15.13
N ARG A 106 8.18 2.26 14.86
CA ARG A 106 7.59 1.10 15.55
C ARG A 106 8.34 -0.21 15.21
N LYS A 107 8.71 -0.42 13.95
CA LYS A 107 9.51 -1.59 13.51
C LYS A 107 10.86 -1.63 14.23
N GLU A 108 11.55 -0.50 14.35
CA GLU A 108 12.81 -0.40 15.08
C GLU A 108 12.64 -0.73 16.58
N ALA A 109 11.60 -0.20 17.21
CA ALA A 109 11.29 -0.50 18.61
C ALA A 109 11.00 -2.00 18.85
N LEU A 110 10.22 -2.62 17.95
CA LEU A 110 9.92 -4.06 18.00
C LEU A 110 11.18 -4.91 17.83
N ASN A 111 12.03 -4.58 16.86
CA ASN A 111 13.30 -5.28 16.63
C ASN A 111 14.22 -5.18 17.86
N ALA A 112 14.30 -4.00 18.48
CA ALA A 112 15.08 -3.79 19.70
C ALA A 112 14.54 -4.61 20.88
N ALA A 113 13.21 -4.65 21.06
CA ALA A 113 12.57 -5.46 22.10
C ALA A 113 12.81 -6.97 21.91
N GLN A 114 12.71 -7.46 20.67
CA GLN A 114 12.96 -8.85 20.34
C GLN A 114 14.42 -9.26 20.62
N LYS A 115 15.37 -8.40 20.28
CA LYS A 115 16.80 -8.64 20.57
C LYS A 115 17.06 -8.77 22.08
N ASN A 116 16.39 -7.98 22.91
CA ASN A 116 16.49 -8.05 24.37
C ASN A 116 15.89 -9.35 24.94
N LEU A 117 14.82 -9.87 24.33
CA LEU A 117 14.18 -11.12 24.75
C LEU A 117 15.03 -12.36 24.42
N THR A 118 15.79 -12.32 23.32
CA THR A 118 16.65 -13.44 22.89
C THR A 118 18.05 -13.43 23.48
N ALA A 119 18.42 -12.36 24.20
CA ALA A 119 19.75 -12.18 24.78
C ALA A 119 19.83 -12.57 26.27
N GLY A 120 18.72 -13.03 26.87
CA GLY A 120 18.65 -13.61 28.22
C GLY A 120 18.33 -15.10 28.16
#